data_AF-A0A825SIH8-F1
#
_entry.id   AF-A0A825SIH8-F1
#
_cell.length_a   1.000
_cell.length_b   1.000
_cell.length_c   1.000
_cell.angle_alpha   90.00
_cell.angle_beta   90.00
_cell.angle_gamma   90.00
#
_symmetry.space_group_name_H-M   'P 1'
#
loop_
_entity.id
_entity.type
_entity.pdbx_description
1 polymer ?
#
loop_
_entity_poly.entity_id
_entity_poly.type
_entity_poly.pdbx_seq_one_letter_code
_entity_poly.pdbx_strand_id
1 'polypeptide(L)'
;MFKNVIKFATLSILISSSAIADDFLSKISNGALSDTSIGVKTLSFNEMKDVKGGAYFHRNSNYDFTSGLRSYAYVVTETFNDTPQGREQTAQKMGLDSGKMVLAKYRYVNNKKDYYLQSYEKRTGKFNTIFAWQGSYAHDVLQEFIKKH
;
A
#
# COMPACT_ATOMS: atom_id res chain seq x y z
N MET A 1 33.29 6.65 -53.23
CA MET A 1 33.50 6.36 -51.78
C MET A 1 32.70 7.28 -50.83
N PHE A 2 31.89 8.23 -51.32
CA PHE A 2 31.10 9.16 -50.47
C PHE A 2 29.79 8.59 -49.89
N LYS A 3 29.24 7.50 -50.43
CA LYS A 3 27.95 6.94 -49.98
C LYS A 3 27.98 6.28 -48.60
N ASN A 4 29.15 5.84 -48.14
CA ASN A 4 29.28 5.14 -46.86
C ASN A 4 29.57 6.10 -45.69
N VAL A 5 30.11 7.30 -45.96
CA VAL A 5 30.44 8.30 -44.94
C VAL A 5 29.18 9.03 -44.47
N ILE A 6 28.22 9.28 -45.37
CA ILE A 6 26.95 9.95 -45.04
C ILE A 6 26.12 9.12 -44.04
N LYS A 7 26.14 7.79 -44.15
CA LYS A 7 25.39 6.88 -43.25
C LYS A 7 25.89 6.91 -41.81
N PHE A 8 27.20 7.06 -41.61
CA PHE A 8 27.78 7.20 -40.28
C PHE A 8 27.53 8.60 -39.69
N ALA A 9 27.63 9.66 -40.50
CA ALA A 9 27.40 11.03 -40.06
C ALA A 9 25.94 11.28 -39.59
N THR A 10 24.95 10.66 -40.25
CA THR A 10 23.54 10.77 -39.85
C THR A 10 23.23 10.07 -38.53
N LEU A 11 23.93 8.99 -38.19
CA LEU A 11 23.74 8.28 -36.93
C LEU A 11 24.30 9.08 -35.75
N SER A 12 25.44 9.76 -35.96
CA SER A 12 26.06 10.63 -34.96
C SER A 12 25.20 11.85 -34.61
N ILE A 13 24.48 12.42 -35.57
CA ILE A 13 23.59 13.58 -35.35
C ILE A 13 22.31 13.18 -34.59
N LEU A 14 21.79 11.98 -34.83
CA LEU A 14 20.59 11.48 -34.16
C LEU A 14 20.83 11.22 -32.65
N ILE A 15 22.03 10.76 -32.28
CA ILE A 15 22.42 10.50 -30.88
C ILE A 15 22.57 11.82 -30.09
N SER A 16 22.88 12.94 -30.75
CA SER A 16 23.03 14.26 -30.10
C SER A 16 21.70 14.90 -29.66
N SER A 17 20.56 14.36 -30.10
CA SER A 17 19.22 14.90 -29.81
C SER A 17 18.52 14.04 -28.75
N SER A 18 18.91 14.22 -27.49
CA SER A 18 18.47 13.41 -26.34
C SER A 18 16.94 13.26 -26.21
N ALA A 19 16.15 14.25 -26.62
CA ALA A 19 14.70 14.20 -26.53
C ALA A 19 14.01 13.34 -27.62
N ILE A 20 14.69 13.04 -28.73
CA ILE A 20 14.15 12.24 -29.85
C ILE A 20 14.63 10.78 -29.76
N ALA A 21 15.77 10.55 -29.10
CA ALA A 21 16.30 9.22 -28.88
C ALA A 21 15.38 8.36 -27.99
N ASP A 22 14.81 8.93 -26.91
CA ASP A 22 13.95 8.17 -25.99
C ASP A 22 12.67 7.63 -26.67
N ASP A 23 11.98 8.46 -27.45
CA ASP A 23 10.76 8.06 -28.17
C ASP A 23 11.05 7.14 -29.38
N PHE A 24 12.24 7.25 -29.98
CA PHE A 24 12.65 6.38 -31.08
C PHE A 24 13.14 5.01 -30.57
N LEU A 25 13.89 4.98 -29.47
CA LEU A 25 14.31 3.76 -28.79
C LEU A 25 13.12 3.02 -28.19
N SER A 26 12.14 3.72 -27.60
CA SER A 26 10.89 3.10 -27.13
C SER A 26 10.11 2.46 -28.29
N LYS A 27 10.03 3.13 -29.45
CA LYS A 27 9.34 2.60 -30.65
C LYS A 27 10.08 1.44 -31.34
N ILE A 28 11.41 1.46 -31.40
CA ILE A 28 12.20 0.38 -32.01
C ILE A 28 12.31 -0.84 -31.10
N SER A 29 12.41 -0.62 -29.79
CA SER A 29 12.53 -1.71 -28.81
C SER A 29 11.18 -2.24 -28.32
N ASN A 30 10.05 -1.74 -28.85
CA ASN A 30 8.71 -1.99 -28.30
C ASN A 30 8.65 -1.75 -26.77
N GLY A 31 9.30 -0.70 -26.28
CA GLY A 31 9.39 -0.34 -24.86
C GLY A 31 10.51 -1.04 -24.08
N ALA A 32 11.14 -2.09 -24.61
CA ALA A 32 12.09 -2.91 -23.85
C ALA A 32 13.32 -2.17 -23.31
N LEU A 33 13.79 -1.12 -24.00
CA LEU A 33 14.91 -0.27 -23.55
C LEU A 33 14.46 0.99 -22.79
N SER A 34 13.20 1.40 -22.95
CA SER A 34 12.61 2.57 -22.29
C SER A 34 12.15 2.26 -20.87
N ASP A 35 11.76 1.02 -20.60
CA ASP A 35 11.19 0.61 -19.31
C ASP A 35 12.25 0.39 -18.22
N THR A 36 13.54 0.42 -18.56
CA THR A 36 14.64 0.34 -17.60
C THR A 36 15.02 1.73 -17.08
N SER A 37 14.08 2.40 -16.41
CA SER A 37 14.45 3.55 -15.58
C SER A 37 15.37 3.05 -14.47
N ILE A 38 16.58 3.61 -14.37
CA ILE A 38 17.56 3.24 -13.35
C ILE A 38 16.92 3.43 -11.98
N GLY A 39 16.69 2.33 -11.26
CA GLY A 39 16.09 2.32 -9.92
C GLY A 39 14.59 1.94 -9.86
N VAL A 40 13.92 1.71 -10.99
CA VAL A 40 12.53 1.21 -11.01
C VAL A 40 12.53 -0.28 -11.39
N LYS A 41 12.06 -1.13 -10.48
CA LYS A 41 11.91 -2.57 -10.74
C LYS A 41 10.55 -2.84 -11.36
N THR A 42 10.53 -3.26 -12.62
CA THR A 42 9.35 -3.87 -13.24
C THR A 42 9.09 -5.22 -12.56
N LEU A 43 7.90 -5.39 -12.02
CA LEU A 43 7.49 -6.63 -11.35
C LEU A 43 7.07 -7.66 -12.40
N SER A 44 7.52 -8.90 -12.26
CA SER A 44 6.99 -10.02 -13.03
C SER A 44 5.53 -10.30 -12.66
N PHE A 45 4.79 -11.02 -13.51
CA PHE A 45 3.38 -11.38 -13.26
C PHE A 45 3.17 -12.09 -11.92
N ASN A 46 4.14 -12.88 -11.47
CA ASN A 46 4.08 -13.53 -10.16
C ASN A 46 4.37 -12.53 -9.04
N GLU A 47 5.37 -11.66 -9.19
CA GLU A 47 5.67 -10.62 -8.21
C GLU A 47 4.53 -9.60 -8.07
N MET A 48 3.79 -9.30 -9.13
CA MET A 48 2.59 -8.45 -9.09
C MET A 48 1.49 -9.05 -8.20
N LYS A 49 1.34 -10.38 -8.19
CA LYS A 49 0.40 -11.08 -7.29
C LYS A 49 0.86 -11.04 -5.84
N ASP A 50 2.17 -10.97 -5.63
CA ASP A 50 2.80 -10.90 -4.32
C ASP A 50 2.94 -9.46 -3.79
N VAL A 51 2.58 -8.44 -4.58
CA VAL A 51 2.37 -7.08 -4.06
C VAL A 51 1.13 -7.09 -3.19
N LYS A 52 1.32 -7.51 -1.93
CA LYS A 52 0.35 -7.28 -0.87
C LYS A 52 0.45 -5.80 -0.54
N GLY A 53 -0.49 -5.01 -1.08
CA GLY A 53 -0.74 -3.67 -0.52
C GLY A 53 -0.98 -3.85 0.98
N GLY A 54 -0.09 -3.29 1.81
CA GLY A 54 -0.25 -3.35 3.26
C GLY A 54 -1.50 -2.62 3.72
N ALA A 55 -1.95 -2.87 4.93
CA ALA A 55 -3.12 -2.19 5.47
C ALA A 55 -2.86 -0.69 5.61
N TYR A 56 -3.85 0.11 5.22
CA TYR A 56 -3.86 1.55 5.42
C TYR A 56 -4.60 1.89 6.73
N PHE A 57 -4.12 2.92 7.40
CA PHE A 57 -4.58 3.33 8.73
C PHE A 57 -5.03 4.78 8.70
N HIS A 58 -6.33 5.02 8.84
CA HIS A 58 -6.90 6.37 8.82
C HIS A 58 -7.31 6.78 10.23
N ARG A 59 -6.62 7.78 10.77
CA ARG A 59 -6.93 8.34 12.09
C ARG A 59 -8.39 8.79 12.13
N ASN A 60 -9.15 8.31 13.12
CA ASN A 60 -10.54 8.70 13.28
C ASN A 60 -10.90 8.87 14.77
N SER A 61 -11.03 10.12 15.20
CA SER A 61 -11.27 10.49 16.61
C SER A 61 -12.65 10.08 17.11
N ASN A 62 -13.62 9.80 16.23
CA ASN A 62 -14.94 9.34 16.62
C ASN A 62 -14.93 7.96 17.31
N TYR A 63 -13.85 7.19 17.13
CA TYR A 63 -13.69 5.87 17.74
C TYR A 63 -12.66 5.84 18.87
N ASP A 64 -12.18 7.01 19.30
CA ASP A 64 -11.34 7.12 20.48
C ASP A 64 -12.10 6.71 21.74
N PHE A 65 -11.34 6.33 22.74
CA PHE A 65 -11.86 6.21 24.10
C PHE A 65 -11.28 7.33 24.95
N THR A 66 -12.15 8.14 25.56
CA THR A 66 -11.76 9.33 26.36
C THR A 66 -12.15 9.23 27.84
N SER A 67 -13.02 8.28 28.20
CA SER A 67 -13.60 8.15 29.56
C SER A 67 -12.76 7.29 30.52
N GLY A 68 -11.52 6.93 30.15
CA GLY A 68 -10.62 6.11 30.96
C GLY A 68 -9.22 6.10 30.37
N LEU A 69 -8.61 4.92 30.22
CA LEU A 69 -7.31 4.79 29.53
C LEU A 69 -7.44 5.28 28.10
N ARG A 70 -6.97 6.51 27.85
CA ARG A 70 -7.17 7.19 26.57
C ARG A 70 -6.58 6.35 25.44
N SER A 71 -7.41 6.06 24.44
CA SER A 71 -7.00 5.30 23.26
C SER A 71 -7.30 6.06 21.99
N TYR A 72 -6.39 5.94 21.02
CA TYR A 72 -6.47 6.59 19.72
C TYR A 72 -6.79 5.56 18.66
N ALA A 73 -7.79 5.83 17.83
CA ALA A 73 -8.30 4.89 16.85
C ALA A 73 -7.95 5.23 15.41
N TYR A 74 -7.69 4.19 14.63
CA TYR A 74 -7.44 4.24 13.20
C TYR A 74 -8.33 3.21 12.52
N VAL A 75 -9.04 3.62 11.47
CA VAL A 75 -9.78 2.72 10.60
C VAL A 75 -8.77 1.98 9.74
N VAL A 76 -8.88 0.65 9.74
CA VAL A 76 -8.06 -0.23 8.90
C VAL A 76 -8.79 -0.50 7.59
N THR A 77 -8.10 -0.37 6.47
CA THR A 77 -8.67 -0.54 5.13
C THR A 77 -7.62 -1.08 4.14
N GLU A 78 -8.07 -1.87 3.16
CA GLU A 78 -7.22 -2.37 2.07
C GLU A 78 -6.94 -1.33 0.98
N THR A 79 -7.72 -0.24 0.94
CA THR A 79 -7.58 0.82 -0.06
C THR A 79 -6.85 2.02 0.51
N PHE A 80 -6.03 2.70 -0.31
CA PHE A 80 -5.28 3.89 0.12
C PHE A 80 -6.15 4.97 0.76
N ASN A 81 -7.36 5.16 0.24
CA ASN A 81 -8.37 6.01 0.85
C ASN A 81 -9.32 5.18 1.71
N ASP A 82 -9.91 5.81 2.72
CA ASP A 82 -10.90 5.19 3.58
C ASP A 82 -12.24 5.02 2.84
N THR A 83 -12.46 3.86 2.23
CA THR A 83 -13.65 3.54 1.42
C THR A 83 -14.48 2.43 2.03
N PRO A 84 -15.81 2.37 1.77
CA PRO A 84 -16.64 1.25 2.21
C PRO A 84 -16.11 -0.11 1.73
N GLN A 85 -15.66 -0.20 0.48
CA GLN A 85 -15.14 -1.43 -0.11
C GLN A 85 -13.83 -1.88 0.57
N GLY A 86 -12.91 -0.94 0.83
CA GLY A 86 -11.64 -1.27 1.50
C GLY A 86 -11.85 -1.72 2.95
N ARG A 87 -12.79 -1.11 3.67
CA ARG A 87 -13.18 -1.55 5.03
C ARG A 87 -13.81 -2.94 5.02
N GLU A 88 -14.71 -3.20 4.06
CA GLU A 88 -15.36 -4.50 3.90
C GLU A 88 -14.35 -5.60 3.58
N GLN A 89 -13.41 -5.34 2.67
CA GLN A 89 -12.34 -6.30 2.36
C GLN A 89 -11.47 -6.60 3.58
N THR A 90 -11.11 -5.59 4.37
CA THR A 90 -10.37 -5.80 5.62
C THR A 90 -11.17 -6.65 6.61
N ALA A 91 -12.47 -6.38 6.78
CA ALA A 91 -13.33 -7.17 7.65
C ALA A 91 -13.40 -8.64 7.20
N GLN A 92 -13.60 -8.89 5.91
CA GLN A 92 -13.65 -10.24 5.34
C GLN A 92 -12.30 -10.98 5.50
N LYS A 93 -11.17 -10.31 5.25
CA LYS A 93 -9.83 -10.89 5.49
C LYS A 93 -9.56 -11.21 6.97
N MET A 94 -10.23 -10.51 7.88
CA MET A 94 -10.20 -10.77 9.32
C MET A 94 -11.20 -11.85 9.77
N GLY A 95 -11.97 -12.44 8.85
CA GLY A 95 -13.01 -13.42 9.16
C GLY A 95 -14.23 -12.81 9.85
N LEU A 96 -14.49 -11.52 9.63
CA LEU A 96 -15.63 -10.79 10.19
C LEU A 96 -16.70 -10.55 9.12
N ASP A 97 -17.94 -10.36 9.56
CA ASP A 97 -19.04 -9.94 8.67
C ASP A 97 -18.73 -8.59 8.00
N SER A 98 -19.15 -8.42 6.75
CA SER A 98 -18.91 -7.19 5.95
C SER A 98 -19.45 -5.90 6.58
N GLY A 99 -20.44 -6.01 7.48
CA GLY A 99 -20.99 -4.87 8.21
C GLY A 99 -20.14 -4.38 9.39
N LYS A 100 -19.06 -5.08 9.73
CA LYS A 100 -18.14 -4.70 10.81
C LYS A 100 -16.95 -3.93 10.24
N MET A 101 -16.49 -2.93 10.99
CA MET A 101 -15.25 -2.21 10.67
C MET A 101 -14.14 -2.69 11.59
N VAL A 102 -12.91 -2.70 11.06
CA VAL A 102 -11.72 -3.04 11.83
C VAL A 102 -11.02 -1.76 12.25
N LEU A 103 -10.69 -1.67 13.53
CA LEU A 103 -10.02 -0.54 14.14
C LEU A 103 -8.71 -1.00 14.74
N ALA A 104 -7.63 -0.34 14.34
CA ALA A 104 -6.36 -0.43 15.02
C ALA A 104 -6.27 0.69 16.06
N LYS A 105 -5.91 0.33 17.28
CA LYS A 105 -5.89 1.26 18.41
C LYS A 105 -4.59 1.14 19.18
N TYR A 106 -4.14 2.27 19.74
CA TYR A 106 -3.15 2.26 20.79
C TYR A 106 -3.62 3.09 21.98
N ARG A 107 -3.12 2.75 23.16
CA ARG A 107 -3.30 3.50 24.41
C ARG A 107 -1.99 3.57 25.17
N TYR A 108 -1.85 4.52 26.08
CA TYR A 108 -0.68 4.57 26.96
C TYR A 108 -0.96 3.79 28.25
N VAL A 109 -0.13 2.79 28.53
CA VAL A 109 -0.11 2.01 29.77
C VAL A 109 1.31 2.07 30.31
N ASN A 110 1.49 2.60 31.53
CA ASN A 110 2.80 2.75 32.16
C ASN A 110 3.84 3.44 31.24
N ASN A 111 3.44 4.55 30.61
CA ASN A 111 4.24 5.32 29.63
C ASN A 111 4.70 4.54 28.38
N LYS A 112 4.11 3.38 28.10
CA LYS A 112 4.34 2.61 26.87
C LYS A 112 3.05 2.52 26.06
N LYS A 113 3.19 2.47 24.73
CA LYS A 113 2.05 2.21 23.85
C LYS A 113 1.69 0.73 23.91
N ASP A 114 0.44 0.46 24.24
CA ASP A 114 -0.20 -0.84 24.15
C ASP A 114 -1.11 -0.84 22.92
N TYR A 115 -0.87 -1.75 21.98
CA TYR A 115 -1.51 -1.79 20.66
C TYR A 115 -2.46 -2.98 20.57
N TYR A 116 -3.63 -2.75 19.97
CA TYR A 116 -4.65 -3.78 19.87
C TYR A 116 -5.61 -3.51 18.71
N LEU A 117 -6.31 -4.56 18.30
CA LEU A 117 -7.34 -4.50 17.26
C LEU A 117 -8.74 -4.70 17.85
N GLN A 118 -9.71 -3.98 17.31
CA GLN A 118 -11.13 -4.14 17.63
C GLN A 118 -11.95 -4.17 16.36
N SER A 119 -13.04 -4.94 16.38
CA SER A 119 -14.14 -4.77 15.44
C SER A 119 -15.15 -3.79 16.03
N TYR A 120 -15.81 -3.03 15.16
CA TYR A 120 -16.91 -2.14 15.52
C TYR A 120 -18.13 -2.46 14.64
N GLU A 121 -19.26 -2.74 15.28
CA GLU A 121 -20.54 -2.96 14.61
C GLU A 121 -21.38 -1.68 14.68
N LYS A 122 -21.52 -0.97 13.56
CA LYS A 122 -22.22 0.32 13.51
C LYS A 122 -23.67 0.25 13.99
N ARG A 123 -24.36 -0.85 13.70
CA ARG A 123 -25.77 -1.06 14.05
C ARG A 123 -26.00 -1.12 15.56
N THR A 124 -25.06 -1.72 16.30
CA THR A 124 -25.19 -1.95 17.74
C THR A 124 -24.31 -1.02 18.56
N GLY A 125 -23.36 -0.33 17.94
CA GLY A 125 -22.36 0.50 18.61
C GLY A 125 -21.33 -0.31 19.41
N LYS A 126 -21.29 -1.64 19.24
CA LYS A 126 -20.44 -2.53 20.04
C LYS A 126 -19.04 -2.63 19.46
N PHE A 127 -18.07 -2.68 20.38
CA PHE A 127 -16.68 -3.01 20.08
C PHE A 127 -16.38 -4.42 20.57
N ASN A 128 -15.71 -5.23 19.75
CA ASN A 128 -15.22 -6.55 20.17
C ASN A 128 -13.72 -6.67 19.86
N THR A 129 -12.95 -7.19 20.80
CA THR A 129 -11.52 -7.44 20.61
C THR A 129 -11.28 -8.45 19.49
N ILE A 130 -10.29 -8.17 18.65
CA ILE A 130 -9.79 -9.10 17.64
C ILE A 130 -8.47 -9.67 18.16
N PHE A 131 -8.38 -10.99 18.26
CA PHE A 131 -7.17 -11.67 18.69
C PHE A 131 -6.21 -11.86 17.52
N ALA A 132 -4.97 -11.39 17.69
CA ALA A 132 -3.94 -11.36 16.66
C ALA A 132 -2.86 -12.43 16.92
N TRP A 133 -3.18 -13.70 16.60
CA TRP A 133 -2.27 -14.83 16.78
C TRP A 133 -1.31 -14.98 15.60
N GLN A 134 -0.12 -15.54 15.83
CA GLN A 134 0.96 -15.62 14.83
C GLN A 134 0.53 -16.36 13.56
N GLY A 135 0.63 -15.70 12.40
CA GLY A 135 0.21 -16.24 11.11
C GLY A 135 -1.22 -15.87 10.70
N SER A 136 -1.96 -15.15 11.56
CA SER A 136 -3.24 -14.55 11.18
C SER A 136 -3.06 -13.22 10.45
N TYR A 137 -4.01 -12.87 9.58
CA TYR A 137 -4.06 -11.55 8.98
C TYR A 137 -4.14 -10.42 10.03
N ALA A 138 -4.84 -10.68 11.15
CA ALA A 138 -4.89 -9.76 12.28
C ALA A 138 -3.50 -9.47 12.88
N HIS A 139 -2.64 -10.48 12.95
CA HIS A 139 -1.27 -10.31 13.42
C HIS A 139 -0.45 -9.45 12.46
N ASP A 140 -0.55 -9.69 11.15
CA ASP A 140 0.16 -8.91 10.15
C ASP A 140 -0.25 -7.43 10.20
N VAL A 141 -1.55 -7.15 10.25
CA VAL A 141 -2.09 -5.79 10.38
C VAL A 141 -1.63 -5.12 11.68
N LEU A 142 -1.64 -5.85 12.81
CA LEU A 142 -1.18 -5.30 14.09
C LEU A 142 0.32 -4.96 14.05
N GLN A 143 1.15 -5.81 13.46
CA GLN A 143 2.58 -5.55 13.31
C GLN A 143 2.84 -4.35 12.39
N GLU A 144 2.10 -4.23 11.29
CA GLU A 144 2.17 -3.04 10.44
C GLU A 144 1.77 -1.77 11.17
N PHE A 145 0.73 -1.84 12.00
CA PHE A 145 0.27 -0.70 12.78
C PHE A 145 1.32 -0.23 13.79
N ILE A 146 1.94 -1.18 14.52
CA ILE A 146 3.02 -0.93 15.48
C ILE A 146 4.23 -0.29 14.79
N LYS A 147 4.59 -0.73 13.58
CA LYS A 147 5.71 -0.15 12.83
C LYS A 147 5.46 1.29 12.40
N LYS A 148 4.20 1.66 12.16
CA LYS A 148 3.81 2.97 11.62
C LYS A 148 3.48 4.01 12.70
N HIS A 149 3.22 3.60 13.95
CA HIS A 149 2.70 4.47 15.02
C HIS A 149 3.37 4.18 16.36
#